data_AF-A0A537QMT9-F1
#
_entry.id   AF-A0A537QMT9-F1
#
_cell.length_a   1.000
_cell.length_b   1.000
_cell.length_c   1.000
_cell.angle_alpha   90.00
_cell.angle_beta   90.00
_cell.angle_gamma   90.00
#
_symmetry.space_group_name_H-M   'P 1'
#
loop_
_entity.id
_entity.type
_entity.pdbx_description
1 polymer ?
#
loop_
_entity_poly.entity_id
_entity_poly.type
_entity_poly.pdbx_seq_one_letter_code
_entity_poly.pdbx_strand_id
1 'polypeptide(L)'
;MAKWVYRFGRGVAEGRGEMRNLLGGKGAGLAEMANLGLPVPPGFTITTEVCTHFYANGNTYPPDLKDQVADALAAVEETIGARFGDPEKPLLVSVRSG
;
A
#
# COMPACT_ATOMS: atom_id res chain seq x y z
N MET A 1 -2.08 14.34 11.00
CA MET A 1 -2.58 12.98 10.70
C MET A 1 -1.38 12.09 10.43
N ALA A 2 -1.40 10.85 10.90
CA ALA A 2 -0.32 9.89 10.68
C ALA A 2 -0.44 9.27 9.28
N LYS A 3 0.68 8.92 8.66
CA LYS A 3 0.68 8.27 7.34
C LYS A 3 0.69 6.76 7.53
N TRP A 4 -0.41 6.10 7.22
CA TRP A 4 -0.61 4.67 7.40
C TRP A 4 -0.37 3.84 6.14
N VAL A 5 -0.44 4.47 4.97
CA VAL A 5 -0.37 3.82 3.66
C VAL A 5 0.74 4.42 2.82
N TYR A 6 1.56 3.56 2.22
CA TYR A 6 2.70 3.92 1.38
C TYR A 6 2.60 3.25 0.01
N ARG A 7 2.47 4.05 -1.04
CA ARG A 7 2.33 3.61 -2.44
C ARG A 7 3.67 3.27 -3.08
N PHE A 8 3.64 2.36 -4.05
CA PHE A 8 4.76 2.01 -4.92
C PHE A 8 4.26 1.67 -6.33
N GLY A 9 5.11 1.86 -7.35
CA GLY A 9 4.83 1.49 -8.74
C GLY A 9 5.29 2.54 -9.75
N ARG A 10 5.28 2.20 -11.04
CA ARG A 10 5.69 3.10 -12.14
C ARG A 10 7.07 3.78 -11.96
N GLY A 11 8.02 3.10 -11.33
CA GLY A 11 9.35 3.67 -11.13
C GLY A 11 9.47 4.62 -9.93
N VAL A 12 8.45 4.74 -9.08
CA VAL A 12 8.48 5.57 -7.87
C VAL A 12 7.80 4.89 -6.69
N ALA A 13 8.26 5.18 -5.47
CA ALA A 13 7.60 4.76 -4.24
C ALA A 13 7.69 5.84 -3.17
N GLU A 14 6.70 5.86 -2.27
CA GLU A 14 6.69 6.72 -1.09
C GLU A 14 7.56 6.16 0.05
N GLY A 15 7.94 4.88 -0.05
CA GLY A 15 8.86 4.19 0.85
C GLY A 15 10.24 3.95 0.24
N ARG A 16 11.11 3.28 0.99
CA ARG A 16 12.47 2.89 0.59
C ARG A 16 12.94 1.63 1.32
N GLY A 17 13.99 0.98 0.83
CA GLY A 17 14.50 -0.28 1.37
C GLY A 17 14.86 -0.25 2.86
N GLU A 18 15.22 0.91 3.42
CA GLU A 18 15.58 1.07 4.84
C GLU A 18 14.36 1.09 5.77
N MET A 19 13.15 1.30 5.25
CA MET A 19 11.92 1.41 6.06
C MET A 19 11.36 0.04 6.46
N ARG A 20 12.20 -0.98 6.64
CA ARG A 20 11.79 -2.38 6.90
C ARG A 20 10.96 -2.53 8.17
N ASN A 21 11.27 -1.73 9.21
CA ASN A 21 10.50 -1.77 10.45
C ASN A 21 9.08 -1.22 10.30
N LEU A 22 8.89 -0.25 9.38
CA LEU A 22 7.59 0.40 9.15
C LEU A 22 6.77 -0.31 8.07
N LEU A 23 7.41 -0.80 7.01
CA LEU A 23 6.75 -1.38 5.83
C LEU A 23 6.81 -2.92 5.77
N GLY A 24 7.48 -3.54 6.74
CA GLY A 24 7.84 -4.95 6.66
C GLY A 24 8.94 -5.20 5.63
N GLY A 25 9.42 -6.44 5.57
CA GLY A 25 10.52 -6.82 4.68
C GLY A 25 10.10 -6.78 3.21
N LYS A 26 8.86 -7.20 2.91
CA LYS A 26 8.34 -7.21 1.53
C LYS A 26 7.95 -5.82 1.04
N GLY A 27 7.30 -5.01 1.88
CA GLY A 27 6.89 -3.65 1.50
C GLY A 27 8.09 -2.76 1.23
N ALA A 28 9.12 -2.81 2.09
CA ALA A 28 10.37 -2.09 1.85
C ALA A 28 11.09 -2.56 0.58
N GLY A 29 11.11 -3.88 0.30
CA GLY A 29 11.66 -4.42 -0.94
C GLY A 29 10.91 -3.99 -2.20
N LEU A 30 9.57 -3.97 -2.17
CA LEU A 30 8.74 -3.48 -3.28
C LEU A 30 8.98 -2.00 -3.55
N ALA A 31 9.09 -1.19 -2.49
CA ALA A 31 9.41 0.23 -2.61
C ALA A 31 10.79 0.46 -3.23
N GLU A 32 11.80 -0.30 -2.79
CA GLU A 32 13.16 -0.25 -3.34
C GLU A 32 13.17 -0.62 -4.82
N MET A 33 12.57 -1.76 -5.19
CA MET A 33 12.49 -2.18 -6.59
C MET A 33 11.78 -1.14 -7.47
N ALA A 34 10.70 -0.54 -6.97
CA ALA A 34 10.01 0.53 -7.68
C ALA A 34 10.91 1.77 -7.86
N ASN A 35 11.59 2.24 -6.83
CA ASN A 35 12.51 3.39 -6.92
C ASN A 35 13.72 3.13 -7.85
N LEU A 36 14.14 1.87 -7.99
CA LEU A 36 15.17 1.46 -8.96
C LEU A 36 14.65 1.41 -10.42
N GLY A 37 13.38 1.74 -10.66
CA GLY A 37 12.79 1.74 -12.00
C GLY A 37 12.42 0.33 -12.51
N LEU A 38 12.44 -0.70 -11.65
CA LEU A 38 12.03 -2.04 -12.06
C LEU A 38 10.52 -2.08 -12.33
N PRO A 39 10.05 -2.94 -13.24
CA PRO A 39 8.64 -3.05 -13.61
C PRO A 39 7.84 -3.77 -12.51
N VAL A 40 7.66 -3.12 -11.37
CA VAL A 40 6.82 -3.57 -10.26
C VAL A 40 5.37 -3.14 -10.53
N PRO A 41 4.40 -4.06 -10.50
CA PRO A 41 2.98 -3.70 -10.56
C PRO A 41 2.63 -2.69 -9.45
N PRO A 42 1.81 -1.66 -9.73
CA PRO A 42 1.48 -0.65 -8.74
C PRO A 42 0.70 -1.25 -7.57
N GLY A 43 0.94 -0.70 -6.39
CA GLY A 43 0.29 -1.14 -5.17
C GLY A 43 0.64 -0.23 -4.00
N PHE A 44 0.31 -0.69 -2.79
CA PHE A 44 0.62 0.03 -1.57
C PHE A 44 0.86 -0.94 -0.40
N THR A 45 1.53 -0.43 0.62
CA THR A 45 1.80 -1.11 1.89
C THR A 45 1.09 -0.37 3.01
N ILE A 46 0.37 -1.12 3.85
CA ILE A 46 -0.16 -0.63 5.12
C ILE A 46 0.93 -0.86 6.16
N THR A 47 1.29 0.19 6.90
CA THR A 47 2.39 0.15 7.86
C THR A 47 2.18 -0.86 8.98
N THR A 48 3.28 -1.33 9.57
CA THR A 48 3.30 -2.15 10.78
C THR A 48 2.65 -1.44 11.98
N GLU A 49 2.70 -0.11 12.03
CA GLU A 49 2.07 0.69 13.08
C GLU A 49 0.54 0.54 13.11
N VAL A 50 -0.11 0.29 11.97
CA VAL A 50 -1.54 -0.04 11.93
C VAL A 50 -1.81 -1.36 12.66
N CYS A 51 -0.93 -2.35 12.52
CA CYS A 51 -1.03 -3.61 13.25
C CYS A 51 -0.89 -3.37 14.77
N THR A 52 0.10 -2.56 15.17
CA THR A 52 0.26 -2.16 16.57
C THR A 52 -0.98 -1.43 17.10
N HIS A 53 -1.52 -0.47 16.36
CA HIS A 53 -2.73 0.27 16.71
C HIS A 53 -3.91 -0.69 16.88
N PHE A 54 -4.10 -1.61 15.93
CA PHE A 54 -5.21 -2.57 15.95
C PHE A 54 -5.23 -3.37 17.26
N TYR A 55 -4.10 -3.96 17.65
CA TYR A 55 -4.03 -4.72 18.89
C TYR A 55 -4.12 -3.85 20.16
N ALA A 56 -3.57 -2.63 20.12
CA ALA A 56 -3.63 -1.71 21.27
C ALA A 56 -5.03 -1.11 21.50
N ASN A 57 -5.88 -1.05 20.47
CA ASN A 57 -7.18 -0.36 20.49
C ASN A 57 -8.35 -1.34 20.33
N GLY A 58 -8.22 -2.56 20.88
CA GLY A 58 -9.33 -3.52 20.92
C GLY A 58 -9.78 -4.00 19.54
N ASN A 59 -8.82 -4.26 18.65
CA ASN A 59 -9.05 -4.72 17.27
C ASN A 59 -9.83 -3.70 16.42
N THR A 60 -9.54 -2.42 16.62
CA THR A 60 -10.10 -1.32 15.82
C THR A 60 -9.02 -0.63 15.00
N TYR A 61 -9.41 -0.05 13.86
CA TYR A 61 -8.49 0.66 12.98
C TYR A 61 -8.45 2.16 13.30
N PRO A 62 -7.33 2.86 13.01
CA PRO A 62 -7.31 4.31 13.02
C PRO A 62 -8.43 4.88 12.14
N PRO A 63 -9.14 5.94 12.58
CA PRO A 63 -10.31 6.45 11.88
C PRO A 63 -9.99 6.96 10.46
N ASP A 64 -8.76 7.42 10.23
CA ASP A 64 -8.26 7.94 8.96
C ASP A 64 -7.63 6.87 8.05
N LEU A 65 -7.51 5.62 8.50
CA LEU A 65 -6.92 4.54 7.69
C LEU A 65 -7.76 4.26 6.43
N LYS A 66 -9.08 4.23 6.56
CA LYS A 66 -9.99 3.86 5.48
C LYS A 66 -9.85 4.80 4.28
N ASP A 67 -9.77 6.10 4.54
CA ASP A 67 -9.64 7.12 3.51
C ASP A 67 -8.28 7.02 2.81
N GLN A 68 -7.20 6.80 3.58
CA GLN A 68 -5.87 6.59 2.98
C GLN A 68 -5.77 5.33 2.12
N VAL A 69 -6.46 4.24 2.49
CA VAL A 69 -6.54 3.02 1.67
C VAL A 69 -7.35 3.29 0.40
N ALA A 70 -8.45 4.03 0.48
CA ALA A 70 -9.26 4.40 -0.68
C ALA A 70 -8.46 5.27 -1.67
N ASP A 71 -7.74 6.27 -1.18
CA ASP A 71 -6.87 7.12 -1.99
C ASP A 71 -5.75 6.33 -2.68
N ALA A 72 -5.14 5.37 -1.96
CA ALA A 72 -4.11 4.52 -2.52
C ALA A 72 -4.66 3.55 -3.57
N LEU A 73 -5.85 3.00 -3.36
CA LEU A 73 -6.53 2.13 -4.33
C LEU A 73 -6.90 2.91 -5.60
N ALA A 74 -7.42 4.13 -5.47
CA ALA A 74 -7.74 5.00 -6.60
C ALA A 74 -6.50 5.30 -7.47
N ALA A 75 -5.33 5.50 -6.85
CA ALA A 75 -4.07 5.68 -7.58
C ALA A 75 -3.63 4.42 -8.35
N VAL A 76 -3.92 3.22 -7.81
CA VAL A 76 -3.70 1.94 -8.51
C VAL A 76 -4.66 1.80 -9.68
N GLU A 77 -5.94 2.11 -9.48
CA GLU A 77 -6.97 2.11 -10.54
C GLU A 77 -6.59 3.03 -11.69
N GLU A 78 -6.17 4.26 -11.41
CA GLU A 78 -5.72 5.23 -12.42
C GLU A 78 -4.51 4.71 -13.20
N THR A 79 -3.54 4.11 -12.50
CA THR A 79 -2.33 3.59 -13.14
C THR A 79 -2.61 2.41 -14.06
N ILE A 80 -3.48 1.48 -13.63
CA ILE A 80 -3.81 0.27 -14.39
C ILE A 80 -4.88 0.56 -15.45
N GLY A 81 -5.71 1.58 -15.23
CA GLY A 81 -6.87 1.89 -16.04
C GLY A 81 -8.03 0.91 -15.85
N ALA A 82 -8.15 0.30 -14.67
CA ALA A 82 -9.21 -0.65 -14.28
C ALA A 82 -9.79 -0.24 -12.92
N ARG A 83 -11.00 -0.69 -12.56
CA ARG A 83 -11.67 -0.29 -11.31
C ARG A 83 -11.96 -1.48 -10.41
N PHE A 84 -11.77 -1.30 -9.11
CA PHE A 84 -12.04 -2.31 -8.11
C PHE A 84 -13.55 -2.48 -7.95
N GLY A 85 -14.06 -3.68 -8.20
CA GLY A 85 -15.48 -3.98 -8.19
C GLY A 85 -16.23 -3.67 -9.50
N ASP A 86 -15.55 -3.22 -10.55
CA ASP A 86 -16.14 -3.04 -11.88
C ASP A 86 -16.27 -4.38 -12.61
N PRO A 87 -17.49 -4.81 -13.02
CA PRO A 87 -17.69 -6.09 -13.70
C PRO A 87 -17.23 -6.10 -15.17
N GLU A 88 -17.11 -4.94 -15.82
CA GLU A 88 -16.69 -4.83 -17.22
C GLU A 88 -15.16 -4.73 -17.34
N LYS A 89 -14.52 -3.99 -16.42
CA LYS A 89 -13.06 -3.84 -16.38
C LYS A 89 -12.50 -3.97 -14.95
N PRO A 90 -12.49 -5.21 -14.40
CA PRO A 90 -12.15 -5.43 -13.01
C PRO A 90 -10.67 -5.20 -12.72
N LEU A 91 -10.40 -4.44 -11.65
CA LEU A 91 -9.12 -4.46 -10.95
C LEU A 91 -9.14 -5.57 -9.90
N LEU A 92 -8.22 -6.52 -10.03
CA LEU A 92 -7.97 -7.55 -9.01
C LEU A 92 -6.71 -7.21 -8.22
N VAL A 93 -6.74 -7.51 -6.92
CA VAL A 93 -5.61 -7.23 -6.02
C VAL A 93 -5.16 -8.51 -5.33
N SER A 94 -3.86 -8.60 -5.04
CA SER A 94 -3.30 -9.62 -4.17
C SER A 94 -2.98 -9.00 -2.80
N VAL A 95 -3.47 -9.61 -1.72
CA VAL A 95 -3.17 -9.17 -0.34
C VAL A 95 -2.14 -10.12 0.25
N ARG A 96 -1.02 -9.58 0.74
CA ARG A 96 0.12 -10.36 1.25
C ARG A 96 0.59 -9.76 2.57
N SER A 97 0.84 -10.61 3.57
CA SER A 97 1.60 -10.21 4.76
C SER A 97 3.06 -9.94 4.39
N GLY A 98 3.74 -9.05 5.12
CA GLY A 98 5.09 -8.59 4.77
C GLY A 98 5.88 -8.04 5.94
#